data_AF-A0A918WGI4-F1
#
_entry.id   AF-A0A918WGI4-F1
#
_cell.length_a   1.000
_cell.length_b   1.000
_cell.length_c   1.000
_cell.angle_alpha   90.00
_cell.angle_beta   90.00
_cell.angle_gamma   90.00
#
_symmetry.space_group_name_H-M   'P 1'
#
loop_
_entity.id
_entity.type
_entity.pdbx_description
1 polymer ?
#
loop_
_entity_poly.entity_id
_entity_poly.type
_entity_poly.pdbx_seq_one_letter_code
_entity_poly.pdbx_strand_id
1 'polypeptide(L)'
;MNANLILEVGLIVLQTIGVILAVDFVSGIVHWLEDSYGSKKWPIVGKWIIEPNIRHHFEPRHFTKSNFWKRNAATLVLSGSVLAVISLLGWFHWTWALAALIGGVTNEIHCWAHRSPRENGKVITFLHKAKILQSPRGHATHHTDPKDRSYCTVTDWLNPLLDGVDFFARIEKFVLKTTGLKRRIDESVRPPKNKKKCCGGQCAQCAKCQLKKAA
;
A
#
# COMPACT_ATOMS: atom_id res chain seq x y z
N MET A 1 7.00 -38.71 -17.08
CA MET A 1 6.66 -37.30 -17.41
C MET A 1 7.81 -36.75 -18.24
N ASN A 2 7.56 -36.16 -19.42
CA ASN A 2 8.60 -35.70 -20.35
C ASN A 2 9.39 -34.53 -19.72
N ALA A 3 10.73 -34.54 -19.81
CA ALA A 3 11.59 -33.48 -19.26
C ALA A 3 11.23 -32.09 -19.81
N ASN A 4 10.80 -32.01 -21.08
CA ASN A 4 10.35 -30.75 -21.70
C ASN A 4 9.08 -30.22 -21.04
N LEU A 5 8.12 -31.10 -20.71
CA LEU A 5 6.88 -30.71 -20.03
C LEU A 5 7.15 -30.16 -18.62
N ILE A 6 8.10 -30.77 -17.89
CA ILE A 6 8.50 -30.30 -16.55
C ILE A 6 9.09 -28.88 -16.65
N LEU A 7 9.98 -28.66 -17.62
CA LEU A 7 10.61 -27.37 -17.83
C LEU A 7 9.58 -26.30 -18.20
N GLU A 8 8.67 -26.58 -19.13
CA GLU A 8 7.61 -25.66 -19.56
C GLU A 8 6.70 -25.26 -18.40
N VAL A 9 6.22 -26.24 -17.63
CA VAL A 9 5.40 -25.98 -16.44
C VAL A 9 6.17 -25.15 -15.41
N GLY A 10 7.44 -25.48 -15.18
CA GLY A 10 8.31 -24.71 -14.28
C GLY A 10 8.45 -23.25 -14.71
N LEU A 11 8.65 -22.99 -16.00
CA LEU A 11 8.75 -21.63 -16.54
C LEU A 11 7.43 -20.85 -16.40
N ILE A 12 6.28 -21.49 -16.66
CA ILE A 12 4.97 -20.85 -16.50
C ILE A 12 4.73 -20.46 -15.03
N VAL A 13 5.09 -21.34 -14.08
CA VAL A 13 4.98 -21.05 -12.64
C VAL A 13 5.87 -19.86 -12.27
N LEU A 14 7.13 -19.84 -12.73
CA LEU A 14 8.06 -18.74 -12.46
C LEU A 14 7.55 -17.42 -13.06
N GLN A 15 7.03 -17.44 -14.29
CA GLN A 15 6.44 -16.26 -14.93
C GLN A 15 5.22 -15.77 -14.15
N THR A 16 4.36 -16.67 -13.68
CA THR A 16 3.18 -16.33 -12.88
C THR A 16 3.57 -15.66 -11.57
N ILE A 17 4.53 -16.23 -10.83
CA ILE A 17 5.05 -15.64 -9.59
C ILE A 17 5.70 -14.29 -9.87
N GLY A 18 6.49 -14.18 -10.93
CA GLY A 18 7.12 -12.93 -11.35
C GLY A 18 6.10 -11.82 -11.63
N VAL A 19 5.00 -12.14 -12.33
CA VAL A 19 3.90 -11.20 -12.59
C VAL A 19 3.23 -10.78 -11.28
N ILE A 20 2.91 -11.72 -10.39
CA ILE A 20 2.28 -11.42 -9.09
C ILE A 20 3.15 -10.46 -8.28
N LEU A 21 4.45 -10.75 -8.17
CA LEU A 21 5.40 -9.90 -7.44
C LEU A 21 5.57 -8.53 -8.09
N ALA A 22 5.57 -8.45 -9.42
CA ALA A 22 5.66 -7.18 -10.14
C ALA A 22 4.41 -6.31 -9.88
N VAL A 23 3.21 -6.89 -9.93
CA VAL A 23 1.96 -6.16 -9.62
C VAL A 23 1.92 -5.74 -8.16
N ASP A 24 2.33 -6.63 -7.24
CA ASP A 24 2.41 -6.31 -5.81
C ASP A 24 3.38 -5.14 -5.55
N PHE A 25 4.55 -5.16 -6.19
CA PHE A 25 5.52 -4.06 -6.14
C PHE A 25 4.92 -2.74 -6.65
N VAL A 26 4.29 -2.76 -7.82
CA VAL A 26 3.65 -1.56 -8.39
C VAL A 26 2.53 -1.05 -7.47
N SER A 27 1.74 -1.94 -6.86
CA SER A 27 0.74 -1.56 -5.88
C SER A 27 1.37 -0.81 -4.70
N GLY A 28 2.54 -1.27 -4.22
CA GLY A 28 3.29 -0.61 -3.15
C GLY A 28 3.83 0.76 -3.55
N ILE A 29 4.35 0.91 -4.77
CA ILE A 29 4.80 2.22 -5.30
C ILE A 29 3.62 3.20 -5.35
N VAL A 30 2.48 2.78 -5.91
CA VAL A 30 1.29 3.64 -6.04
C VAL A 30 0.77 4.03 -4.67
N HIS A 31 0.59 3.07 -3.76
CA HIS A 31 0.12 3.32 -2.40
C HIS A 31 1.05 4.27 -1.63
N TRP A 32 2.36 4.04 -1.70
CA TRP A 32 3.35 4.95 -1.11
C TRP A 32 3.28 6.38 -1.69
N LEU A 33 3.09 6.53 -3.00
CA LEU A 33 2.93 7.85 -3.64
C LEU A 33 1.67 8.56 -3.12
N GLU A 34 0.55 7.85 -3.02
CA GLU A 34 -0.72 8.38 -2.52
C GLU A 34 -0.60 8.88 -1.07
N ASP A 35 0.08 8.11 -0.22
CA ASP A 35 0.26 8.42 1.19
C ASP A 35 1.26 9.55 1.41
N SER A 36 2.39 9.49 0.72
CA SER A 36 3.53 10.35 0.99
C SER A 36 3.44 11.69 0.28
N TYR A 37 2.80 11.76 -0.89
CA TYR A 37 2.79 12.97 -1.72
C TYR A 37 1.43 13.34 -2.29
N GLY A 38 0.46 12.41 -2.27
CA GLY A 38 -0.88 12.64 -2.79
C GLY A 38 -1.58 13.82 -2.10
N SER A 39 -2.20 14.70 -2.88
CA SER A 39 -3.01 15.81 -2.38
C SER A 39 -4.47 15.71 -2.82
N LYS A 40 -5.40 15.94 -1.87
CA LYS A 40 -6.84 16.05 -2.16
C LYS A 40 -7.16 17.17 -3.18
N LYS A 41 -6.25 18.14 -3.31
CA LYS A 41 -6.38 19.29 -4.23
C LYS A 41 -6.00 18.95 -5.68
N TRP A 42 -5.44 17.77 -5.97
CA TRP A 42 -5.09 17.41 -7.33
C TRP A 42 -6.35 17.27 -8.20
N PRO A 43 -6.38 17.86 -9.41
CA PRO A 43 -7.61 18.04 -10.18
C PRO A 43 -8.21 16.72 -10.69
N ILE A 44 -7.36 15.74 -11.02
CA ILE A 44 -7.81 14.49 -11.63
C ILE A 44 -8.02 13.41 -10.56
N VAL A 45 -6.99 13.12 -9.76
CA VAL A 45 -7.00 11.98 -8.83
C VAL A 45 -7.27 12.38 -7.38
N GLY A 46 -7.27 13.68 -7.04
CA GLY A 46 -7.38 14.16 -5.66
C GLY A 46 -8.66 13.71 -4.97
N LYS A 47 -9.83 14.03 -5.57
CA LYS A 47 -11.15 13.66 -5.05
C LYS A 47 -11.45 12.16 -5.15
N TRP A 48 -10.96 11.50 -6.19
CA TRP A 48 -11.41 10.15 -6.56
C TRP A 48 -10.50 9.03 -6.06
N ILE A 49 -9.24 9.33 -5.77
CA ILE A 49 -8.23 8.35 -5.33
C ILE A 49 -7.64 8.78 -3.99
N ILE A 50 -7.02 9.96 -3.93
CA ILE A 50 -6.27 10.42 -2.76
C ILE A 50 -7.17 10.66 -1.54
N GLU A 51 -8.30 11.34 -1.71
CA GLU A 51 -9.21 11.63 -0.60
C GLU A 51 -9.82 10.35 0.01
N PRO A 52 -10.34 9.39 -0.79
CA PRO A 52 -10.73 8.07 -0.29
C PRO A 52 -9.59 7.34 0.41
N ASN A 53 -8.37 7.39 -0.13
CA ASN A 53 -7.20 6.78 0.49
C ASN A 53 -6.91 7.42 1.86
N ILE A 54 -6.82 8.74 1.97
CA ILE A 54 -6.63 9.39 3.29
C ILE A 54 -7.73 9.01 4.27
N ARG A 55 -9.00 9.02 3.82
CA ARG A 55 -10.12 8.63 4.67
C ARG A 55 -9.99 7.21 5.20
N HIS A 56 -9.44 6.29 4.41
CA HIS A 56 -9.30 4.90 4.82
C HIS A 56 -8.32 4.73 6.00
N HIS A 57 -7.35 5.63 6.19
CA HIS A 57 -6.47 5.60 7.37
C HIS A 57 -7.19 6.04 8.66
N PHE A 58 -8.25 6.84 8.55
CA PHE A 58 -9.11 7.23 9.68
C PHE A 58 -10.26 6.26 9.93
N GLU A 59 -10.89 5.80 8.84
CA GLU A 59 -12.03 4.89 8.86
C GLU A 59 -11.69 3.65 7.99
N PRO A 60 -10.86 2.70 8.48
CA PRO A 60 -10.35 1.58 7.66
C PRO A 60 -11.44 0.72 7.02
N ARG A 61 -12.60 0.62 7.67
CA ARG A 61 -13.74 -0.15 7.17
C ARG A 61 -14.72 0.68 6.32
N HIS A 62 -14.42 1.94 6.01
CA HIS A 62 -15.34 2.78 5.25
C HIS A 62 -15.48 2.30 3.80
N PHE A 63 -14.36 2.05 3.12
CA PHE A 63 -14.37 1.70 1.70
C PHE A 63 -14.92 0.28 1.43
N THR A 64 -15.01 -0.57 2.44
CA THR A 64 -15.61 -1.92 2.33
C THR A 64 -17.12 -1.89 2.09
N LYS A 65 -17.78 -0.75 2.37
CA LYS A 65 -19.22 -0.51 2.18
C LYS A 65 -19.60 -0.19 0.73
N SER A 66 -18.63 0.11 -0.12
CA SER A 66 -18.89 0.37 -1.54
C SER A 66 -19.03 -0.93 -2.33
N ASN A 67 -19.70 -0.89 -3.49
CA ASN A 67 -19.76 -2.04 -4.39
C ASN A 67 -18.42 -2.25 -5.12
N PHE A 68 -18.25 -3.42 -5.74
CA PHE A 68 -17.04 -3.82 -6.47
C PHE A 68 -16.62 -2.78 -7.52
N TRP A 69 -17.56 -2.34 -8.37
CA TRP A 69 -17.27 -1.42 -9.47
C TRP A 69 -16.77 -0.07 -8.99
N LYS A 70 -17.43 0.52 -7.99
CA LYS A 70 -17.04 1.83 -7.44
C LYS A 70 -15.64 1.78 -6.82
N ARG A 71 -15.32 0.71 -6.09
CA ARG A 71 -14.03 0.55 -5.41
C ARG A 71 -12.88 0.29 -6.38
N ASN A 72 -13.14 -0.50 -7.41
CA ASN A 72 -12.11 -0.93 -8.36
C ASN A 72 -12.10 -0.09 -9.64
N ALA A 73 -12.94 0.95 -9.77
CA ALA A 73 -13.04 1.73 -11.01
C ALA A 73 -11.69 2.29 -11.47
N ALA A 74 -10.94 2.94 -10.57
CA ALA A 74 -9.66 3.54 -10.91
C ALA A 74 -8.62 2.48 -11.34
N THR A 75 -8.53 1.38 -10.59
CA THR A 75 -7.57 0.29 -10.86
C THR A 75 -7.94 -0.47 -12.14
N LEU A 76 -9.23 -0.76 -12.37
CA LEU A 76 -9.72 -1.38 -13.61
C LEU A 76 -9.45 -0.50 -14.83
N VAL A 77 -9.74 0.80 -14.76
CA VAL A 77 -9.49 1.73 -15.86
C VAL A 77 -7.98 1.82 -16.15
N LEU A 78 -7.14 1.96 -15.12
CA LEU A 78 -5.69 2.03 -15.30
C LEU A 78 -5.15 0.73 -15.92
N SER A 79 -5.44 -0.42 -15.31
CA SER A 79 -4.97 -1.72 -15.78
C SER A 79 -5.49 -2.07 -17.18
N GLY A 80 -6.76 -1.78 -17.47
CA GLY A 80 -7.35 -1.96 -18.79
C GLY A 80 -6.72 -1.06 -19.84
N SER A 81 -6.45 0.21 -19.51
CA SER A 81 -5.81 1.16 -20.43
C SER A 81 -4.38 0.75 -20.76
N VAL A 82 -3.60 0.32 -19.76
CA VAL A 82 -2.24 -0.21 -19.98
C VAL A 82 -2.27 -1.45 -20.87
N LEU A 83 -3.16 -2.40 -20.60
CA LEU A 83 -3.30 -3.59 -21.43
C LEU A 83 -3.70 -3.25 -22.87
N ALA A 84 -4.64 -2.31 -23.06
CA ALA A 84 -5.07 -1.85 -24.37
C ALA A 84 -3.90 -1.24 -25.16
N VAL A 85 -3.12 -0.35 -24.56
CA VAL A 85 -1.94 0.24 -25.20
C VAL A 85 -0.92 -0.83 -25.59
N ILE A 86 -0.57 -1.73 -24.68
CA ILE A 86 0.37 -2.84 -24.95
C ILE A 86 -0.13 -3.70 -26.11
N SER A 87 -1.44 -3.94 -26.18
CA SER A 87 -2.06 -4.76 -27.22
C SER A 87 -2.04 -4.04 -28.57
N LEU A 88 -2.34 -2.74 -28.60
CA LEU A 88 -2.30 -1.90 -29.80
C LEU A 88 -0.87 -1.75 -30.36
N LEU A 89 0.14 -1.82 -29.50
CA LEU A 89 1.56 -1.84 -29.89
C LEU A 89 2.03 -3.22 -30.39
N GLY A 90 1.16 -4.24 -30.40
CA GLY A 90 1.50 -5.60 -30.82
C GLY A 90 2.33 -6.40 -29.81
N TRP A 91 2.38 -5.95 -28.54
CA TRP A 91 3.17 -6.57 -27.47
C TRP A 91 2.33 -7.43 -26.52
N PHE A 92 1.13 -7.82 -26.95
CA PHE A 92 0.25 -8.65 -26.12
C PHE A 92 0.92 -9.98 -25.77
N HIS A 93 0.86 -10.34 -24.50
CA HIS A 93 1.28 -11.62 -23.97
C HIS A 93 0.38 -11.96 -22.76
N TRP A 94 0.19 -13.24 -22.46
CA TRP A 94 -0.72 -13.66 -21.40
C TRP A 94 -0.33 -13.10 -20.02
N THR A 95 0.96 -12.84 -19.80
CA THR A 95 1.47 -12.20 -18.57
C THR A 95 0.95 -10.78 -18.39
N TRP A 96 0.75 -10.02 -19.47
CA TRP A 96 0.14 -8.69 -19.41
C TRP A 96 -1.35 -8.76 -19.08
N ALA A 97 -2.05 -9.76 -19.63
CA ALA A 97 -3.44 -10.01 -19.25
C ALA A 97 -3.56 -10.38 -17.77
N LEU A 98 -2.69 -11.28 -17.27
CA LEU A 98 -2.64 -11.62 -15.84
C LEU A 98 -2.32 -10.39 -14.98
N ALA A 99 -1.33 -9.58 -15.38
CA ALA A 99 -0.97 -8.36 -14.67
C ALA A 99 -2.14 -7.37 -14.59
N ALA A 100 -2.87 -7.20 -15.69
CA ALA A 100 -4.04 -6.33 -15.73
C ALA A 100 -5.22 -6.87 -14.91
N LEU A 101 -5.42 -8.19 -14.88
CA LEU A 101 -6.44 -8.83 -14.06
C LEU A 101 -6.17 -8.62 -12.57
N ILE A 102 -4.95 -8.91 -12.11
CA ILE A 102 -4.56 -8.72 -10.71
C ILE A 102 -4.56 -7.23 -10.37
N GLY A 103 -3.93 -6.41 -11.20
CA GLY A 103 -3.83 -4.96 -11.03
C GLY A 103 -5.20 -4.28 -10.96
N GLY A 104 -6.15 -4.74 -11.77
CA GLY A 104 -7.51 -4.21 -11.80
C GLY A 104 -8.29 -4.44 -10.50
N VAL A 105 -7.94 -5.49 -9.74
CA VAL A 105 -8.63 -5.87 -8.51
C VAL A 105 -7.78 -5.67 -7.24
N THR A 106 -6.67 -4.94 -7.31
CA THR A 106 -5.81 -4.63 -6.14
C THR A 106 -6.60 -3.99 -4.99
N ASN A 107 -7.52 -3.07 -5.32
CA ASN A 107 -8.39 -2.43 -4.32
C ASN A 107 -9.40 -3.41 -3.69
N GLU A 108 -9.79 -4.47 -4.41
CA GLU A 108 -10.63 -5.54 -3.86
C GLU A 108 -9.84 -6.39 -2.85
N ILE A 109 -8.60 -6.73 -3.17
CA ILE A 109 -7.70 -7.44 -2.25
C ILE A 109 -7.47 -6.62 -0.99
N HIS A 110 -7.16 -5.33 -1.15
CA HIS A 110 -7.05 -4.38 -0.04
C HIS A 110 -8.33 -4.32 0.81
N CYS A 111 -9.50 -4.29 0.17
CA CYS A 111 -10.79 -4.34 0.87
C CYS A 111 -10.98 -5.62 1.67
N TRP A 112 -10.57 -6.77 1.15
CA TRP A 112 -10.64 -8.03 1.88
C TRP A 112 -9.76 -8.02 3.12
N ALA A 113 -8.60 -7.35 3.10
CA ALA A 113 -7.75 -7.19 4.28
C ALA A 113 -8.42 -6.40 5.42
N HIS A 114 -9.41 -5.54 5.11
CA HIS A 114 -10.21 -4.80 6.12
C HIS A 114 -11.50 -5.49 6.55
N ARG A 115 -11.88 -6.59 5.90
CA ARG A 115 -13.07 -7.38 6.24
C ARG A 115 -12.76 -8.48 7.26
N SER A 116 -13.77 -8.85 8.04
CA SER A 116 -13.67 -9.99 8.94
C SER A 116 -13.67 -11.31 8.17
N PRO A 117 -13.16 -12.41 8.74
CA PRO A 117 -13.22 -13.73 8.10
C PRO A 117 -14.64 -14.17 7.71
N ARG A 118 -15.65 -13.77 8.51
CA ARG A 118 -17.06 -14.07 8.22
C ARG A 118 -17.55 -13.35 6.97
N GLU A 119 -17.15 -12.10 6.78
CA GLU A 119 -17.50 -11.30 5.59
C GLU A 119 -16.78 -11.79 4.33
N ASN A 120 -15.55 -12.28 4.46
CA ASN A 120 -14.72 -12.76 3.34
C ASN A 120 -15.05 -14.20 2.90
N GLY A 121 -15.67 -14.99 3.78
CA GLY A 121 -15.93 -16.41 3.51
C GLY A 121 -14.66 -17.28 3.53
N LYS A 122 -14.83 -18.58 3.26
CA LYS A 122 -13.77 -19.59 3.45
C LYS A 122 -12.60 -19.42 2.49
N VAL A 123 -12.87 -19.10 1.22
CA VAL A 123 -11.85 -19.03 0.15
C VAL A 123 -10.88 -17.89 0.41
N ILE A 124 -11.37 -16.66 0.54
CA ILE A 124 -10.52 -15.49 0.78
C ILE A 124 -9.79 -15.61 2.13
N THR A 125 -10.48 -16.11 3.17
CA THR A 125 -9.84 -16.36 4.47
C THR A 125 -8.70 -17.38 4.37
N PHE A 126 -8.87 -18.44 3.57
CA PHE A 126 -7.81 -19.41 3.31
C PHE A 126 -6.63 -18.75 2.57
N LEU A 127 -6.89 -17.96 1.53
CA LEU A 127 -5.84 -17.28 0.77
C LEU A 127 -5.04 -16.27 1.61
N HIS A 128 -5.68 -15.55 2.53
CA HIS A 128 -4.97 -14.73 3.53
C HIS A 128 -4.07 -15.58 4.43
N LYS A 129 -4.55 -16.72 4.93
CA LYS A 129 -3.75 -17.62 5.79
C LYS A 129 -2.57 -18.24 5.03
N ALA A 130 -2.76 -18.52 3.74
CA ALA A 130 -1.72 -19.02 2.85
C ALA A 130 -0.76 -17.91 2.36
N LYS A 131 -0.97 -16.64 2.74
CA LYS A 131 -0.19 -15.47 2.32
C LYS A 131 -0.20 -15.20 0.80
N ILE A 132 -1.11 -15.84 0.06
CA ILE A 132 -1.29 -15.64 -1.38
C ILE A 132 -1.98 -14.30 -1.65
N LEU A 133 -2.85 -13.87 -0.74
CA LEU A 133 -3.42 -12.52 -0.69
C LEU A 133 -2.92 -11.79 0.54
N GLN A 134 -2.78 -10.46 0.47
CA GLN A 134 -2.38 -9.64 1.61
C GLN A 134 -3.33 -9.90 2.77
N SER A 135 -2.79 -10.31 3.92
CA SER A 135 -3.60 -10.65 5.07
C SER A 135 -4.02 -9.40 5.86
N PRO A 136 -5.13 -9.46 6.62
CA PRO A 136 -5.48 -8.39 7.55
C PRO A 136 -4.36 -8.03 8.52
N ARG A 137 -3.54 -9.01 8.93
CA ARG A 137 -2.39 -8.79 9.81
C ARG A 137 -1.25 -8.08 9.07
N GLY A 138 -0.93 -8.50 7.85
CA GLY A 138 0.09 -7.86 7.02
C GLY A 138 -0.28 -6.40 6.73
N HIS A 139 -1.53 -6.16 6.35
CA HIS A 139 -2.02 -4.80 6.11
C HIS A 139 -2.11 -3.95 7.38
N ALA A 140 -2.41 -4.55 8.54
CA ALA A 140 -2.42 -3.82 9.82
C ALA A 140 -1.04 -3.25 10.20
N THR A 141 0.06 -3.85 9.71
CA THR A 141 1.40 -3.30 9.90
C THR A 141 1.52 -1.92 9.25
N HIS A 142 0.94 -1.75 8.06
CA HIS A 142 0.88 -0.45 7.39
C HIS A 142 0.04 0.58 8.17
N HIS A 143 -1.09 0.15 8.75
CA HIS A 143 -1.95 1.02 9.57
C HIS A 143 -1.39 1.33 10.97
N THR A 144 -0.25 0.75 11.35
CA THR A 144 0.37 0.99 12.64
C THR A 144 1.29 2.22 12.57
N ASP A 145 1.17 3.12 13.56
CA ASP A 145 2.04 4.31 13.65
C ASP A 145 3.53 3.91 13.54
N PRO A 146 4.34 4.59 12.70
CA PRO A 146 4.07 5.87 12.04
C PRO A 146 3.53 5.77 10.59
N LYS A 147 3.00 4.61 10.17
CA LYS A 147 2.40 4.36 8.85
C LYS A 147 3.34 4.64 7.66
N ASP A 148 4.57 4.15 7.76
CA ASP A 148 5.67 4.43 6.82
C ASP A 148 6.24 3.18 6.13
N ARG A 149 5.50 2.07 6.16
CA ARG A 149 5.98 0.74 5.73
C ARG A 149 4.86 -0.15 5.22
N SER A 150 5.24 -1.30 4.67
CA SER A 150 4.32 -2.35 4.23
C SER A 150 3.28 -1.89 3.20
N TYR A 151 3.71 -1.12 2.20
CA TYR A 151 2.82 -0.47 1.23
C TYR A 151 2.18 -1.40 0.20
N CYS A 152 2.79 -2.55 -0.13
CA CYS A 152 2.24 -3.45 -1.15
C CYS A 152 0.92 -4.07 -0.69
N THR A 153 -0.07 -4.21 -1.58
CA THR A 153 -1.45 -4.58 -1.19
C THR A 153 -1.97 -5.89 -1.77
N VAL A 154 -1.17 -6.62 -2.57
CA VAL A 154 -1.61 -7.83 -3.26
C VAL A 154 -1.28 -9.07 -2.45
N THR A 155 -0.03 -9.20 -1.97
CA THR A 155 0.43 -10.39 -1.24
C THR A 155 1.11 -10.03 0.08
N ASP A 156 1.38 -11.03 0.92
CA ASP A 156 2.20 -10.87 2.13
C ASP A 156 3.71 -11.15 1.86
N TRP A 157 4.11 -11.35 0.60
CA TRP A 157 5.47 -11.79 0.25
C TRP A 157 6.48 -10.65 0.15
N LEU A 158 6.09 -9.54 -0.47
CA LEU A 158 7.06 -8.52 -0.88
C LEU A 158 7.36 -7.49 0.21
N ASN A 159 6.37 -7.14 1.03
CA ASN A 159 6.54 -6.16 2.11
C ASN A 159 7.70 -6.48 3.07
N PRO A 160 7.87 -7.73 3.59
CA PRO A 160 9.01 -8.05 4.45
C PRO A 160 10.38 -7.79 3.80
N LEU A 161 10.49 -7.99 2.49
CA LEU A 161 11.74 -7.76 1.75
C LEU A 161 12.01 -6.26 1.57
N LEU A 162 11.00 -5.49 1.16
CA LEU A 162 11.12 -4.04 0.96
C LEU A 162 11.35 -3.29 2.27
N ASP A 163 10.62 -3.67 3.32
CA ASP A 163 10.77 -3.09 4.65
C ASP A 163 12.14 -3.44 5.25
N GLY A 164 12.63 -4.67 5.03
CA GLY A 164 13.94 -5.12 5.52
C GLY A 164 15.13 -4.35 4.96
N VAL A 165 14.97 -3.71 3.80
CA VAL A 165 16.01 -2.86 3.18
C VAL A 165 15.69 -1.37 3.28
N ASP A 166 14.66 -0.97 4.03
CA ASP A 166 14.14 0.40 4.14
C ASP A 166 13.85 1.04 2.77
N PHE A 167 13.32 0.26 1.82
CA PHE A 167 13.21 0.66 0.41
C PHE A 167 12.52 2.03 0.23
N PHE A 168 11.33 2.21 0.79
CA PHE A 168 10.56 3.45 0.66
C PHE A 168 11.21 4.61 1.39
N ALA A 169 11.74 4.40 2.59
CA ALA A 169 12.46 5.45 3.34
C ALA A 169 13.73 5.92 2.59
N ARG A 170 14.42 5.03 1.86
CA ARG A 170 15.54 5.40 0.99
C ARG A 170 15.09 6.23 -0.19
N ILE A 171 13.97 5.87 -0.82
CA ILE A 171 13.39 6.67 -1.92
C ILE A 171 12.96 8.05 -1.41
N GLU A 172 12.32 8.15 -0.25
CA GLU A 172 11.92 9.43 0.35
C GLU A 172 13.13 10.33 0.61
N LYS A 173 14.24 9.77 1.13
CA LYS A 173 15.51 10.51 1.29
C LYS A 173 16.04 11.01 -0.05
N PHE A 174 15.97 10.18 -1.09
CA PHE A 174 16.38 10.55 -2.43
C PHE A 174 15.51 11.67 -3.02
N VAL A 175 14.18 11.56 -2.92
CA VAL A 175 13.22 12.58 -3.36
C VAL A 175 13.45 13.89 -2.62
N LEU A 176 13.63 13.86 -1.29
CA LEU A 176 13.94 15.05 -0.50
C LEU A 176 15.24 15.70 -0.96
N LYS A 177 16.30 14.92 -1.19
CA LYS A 177 17.61 15.44 -1.62
C LYS A 177 17.57 16.07 -3.01
N THR A 178 16.79 15.50 -3.92
CA THR A 178 16.76 15.91 -5.34
C THR A 178 15.73 16.99 -5.65
N THR A 179 14.60 17.01 -4.92
CA THR A 179 13.47 17.90 -5.21
C THR A 179 13.13 18.86 -4.06
N GLY A 180 13.65 18.61 -2.85
CA GLY A 180 13.23 19.31 -1.64
C GLY A 180 11.85 18.90 -1.09
N LEU A 181 11.14 17.99 -1.78
CA LEU A 181 9.81 17.54 -1.37
C LEU A 181 9.92 16.59 -0.16
N LYS A 182 9.27 16.99 0.93
CA LYS A 182 9.14 16.16 2.14
C LYS A 182 7.91 15.26 2.02
N ARG A 183 8.05 14.02 2.47
CA ARG A 183 6.91 13.13 2.71
C ARG A 183 5.92 13.82 3.65
N ARG A 184 4.64 13.76 3.30
CA ARG A 184 3.54 14.14 4.18
C ARG A 184 3.43 13.14 5.34
N ILE A 185 3.28 13.66 6.55
CA ILE A 185 2.90 12.83 7.70
C ILE A 185 1.41 12.59 7.60
N ASP A 186 1.03 11.32 7.66
CA ASP A 186 -0.36 10.90 7.72
C ASP A 186 -1.06 11.51 8.95
N GLU A 187 -2.15 12.24 8.70
CA GLU A 187 -2.92 12.98 9.70
C GLU A 187 -3.60 12.06 10.73
N SER A 188 -3.78 10.78 10.42
CA SER A 188 -4.31 9.76 11.33
C SER A 188 -3.27 9.20 12.30
N VAL A 189 -1.99 9.56 12.15
CA VAL A 189 -0.91 9.13 13.06
C VAL A 189 -1.07 9.81 14.40
N ARG A 190 -1.06 9.02 15.49
CA ARG A 190 -1.20 9.58 16.84
C ARG A 190 0.06 10.36 17.23
N PRO A 191 -0.09 11.50 17.93
CA PRO A 191 1.06 12.21 18.46
C PRO A 191 1.81 11.32 19.46
N PRO A 192 3.15 11.39 19.51
CA PRO A 192 3.94 10.60 20.44
C PRO A 192 3.45 10.84 21.88
N LYS A 193 3.24 9.76 22.64
CA LYS A 193 2.75 9.80 24.04
C LYS A 193 3.67 10.60 25.00
N ASN A 194 4.86 11.03 24.54
CA ASN A 194 5.86 11.77 25.31
C ASN A 194 6.17 13.16 24.73
N LYS A 195 5.14 13.98 24.49
CA LYS A 195 5.26 15.36 24.95
C LYS A 195 4.58 15.40 26.30
N LYS A 196 5.37 15.44 27.39
CA LYS A 196 4.90 16.12 28.62
C LYS A 196 4.13 17.33 28.13
N LYS A 197 2.87 17.50 28.54
CA LYS A 197 2.17 18.78 28.40
C LYS A 197 3.18 19.83 28.88
N CYS A 198 3.82 20.53 27.95
CA CYS A 198 4.34 21.83 28.29
C CYS A 198 3.05 22.60 28.55
N CYS A 199 2.73 22.73 29.84
CA CYS A 199 1.69 23.62 30.32
C CYS A 199 1.83 24.93 29.53
N GLY A 200 0.71 25.42 29.01
CA GLY A 200 0.65 26.53 28.06
C GLY A 200 1.68 27.62 28.36
N GLY A 201 2.59 27.84 27.42
CA GLY A 201 3.33 29.09 27.27
C GLY A 201 4.35 29.52 28.34
N GLN A 202 4.55 28.83 29.46
CA GLN A 202 5.39 29.38 30.56
C GLN A 202 6.47 28.41 31.08
N CYS A 203 7.18 27.74 30.16
CA CYS A 203 8.20 26.74 30.52
C CYS A 203 9.46 27.30 31.23
N ALA A 204 9.60 28.63 31.35
CA ALA A 204 10.74 29.24 32.06
C ALA A 204 10.64 29.16 33.60
N GLN A 205 9.44 28.91 34.15
CA GLN A 205 9.18 29.02 35.60
C GLN A 205 8.90 27.67 36.31
N CYS A 206 8.95 26.54 35.61
CA CYS A 206 8.76 25.24 36.25
C CYS A 206 10.00 24.83 37.07
N ALA A 207 9.83 24.64 38.39
CA ALA A 207 10.89 24.22 39.32
C ALA A 207 11.66 22.95 38.88
N LYS A 208 11.02 22.05 38.12
CA LYS A 208 11.67 20.84 37.57
C LYS A 208 12.63 21.10 36.40
N CYS A 209 12.55 22.23 35.71
CA CYS A 209 13.51 22.62 34.66
C CYS A 209 14.70 23.42 35.21
N GLN A 210 14.51 24.17 36.28
CA GLN A 210 15.56 24.95 36.94
C GLN A 210 16.64 24.04 37.56
N LEU A 211 16.26 22.86 38.06
CA LEU A 211 17.19 21.88 38.65
C LEU A 211 18.11 21.17 37.64
N LYS A 212 17.85 21.26 36.33
CA LYS A 212 18.71 20.68 35.28
C LYS A 212 19.77 21.63 34.73
N LYS A 213 19.80 22.90 35.18
CA LYS A 213 20.82 23.88 34.79
C LYS A 213 21.92 24.09 35.84
N ALA A 214 21.82 23.41 36.99
CA ALA A 214 22.77 23.52 38.10
C ALA A 214 23.50 22.20 38.41
N ALA A 215 23.55 21.28 37.45
CA ALA A 215 24.32 20.04 37.50
C ALA A 215 25.15 19.89 36.23
#